data_AF-A0A4R1WS56-F1
#
_entry.id   AF-A0A4R1WS56-F1
#
_cell.length_a   1.000
_cell.length_b   1.000
_cell.length_c   1.000
_cell.angle_alpha   90.00
_cell.angle_beta   90.00
_cell.angle_gamma   90.00
#
_symmetry.space_group_name_H-M   'P 1'
#
loop_
_entity.id
_entity.type
_entity.pdbx_description
1 polymer ?
#
loop_
_entity_poly.entity_id
_entity_poly.type
_entity_poly.pdbx_seq_one_letter_code
_entity_poly.pdbx_strand_id
1 'polypeptide(L)'
;MTRLGAHGSYSNIAALSPAGAVRWYEQILKDPAAALDLERRIGEFFAEHIAPLQSAGLSNPALDKFLAAVGGWADVGTRVRWPMTYATEQQADAARPAAGRLLPELFEGSW
;
A
#
# COMPACT_ATOMS: atom_id res chain seq x y z
N MET A 1 9.76 1.68 -26.60
CA MET A 1 9.44 2.55 -25.44
C MET A 1 8.85 3.85 -25.98
N THR A 2 7.56 4.08 -25.75
CA THR A 2 6.89 5.34 -26.12
C THR A 2 7.45 6.49 -25.27
N ARG A 3 7.52 7.70 -25.83
CA ARG A 3 8.01 8.93 -25.14
C ARG A 3 7.24 9.31 -23.85
N LEU A 4 6.14 8.61 -23.54
CA LEU A 4 5.27 8.84 -22.38
C LEU A 4 5.42 7.80 -21.27
N GLY A 5 6.27 6.76 -21.44
CA GLY A 5 6.47 5.74 -20.41
C GLY A 5 7.22 6.28 -19.20
N ALA A 6 6.64 6.16 -18.00
CA ALA A 6 7.36 6.45 -16.77
C ALA A 6 8.46 5.39 -16.53
N HIS A 7 9.63 5.82 -16.05
CA HIS A 7 10.74 4.92 -15.70
C HIS A 7 10.61 4.34 -14.28
N GLY A 8 9.55 4.69 -13.56
CA GLY A 8 9.28 4.29 -12.19
C GLY A 8 8.22 5.18 -11.54
N SER A 9 7.90 4.92 -10.28
CA SER A 9 7.01 5.74 -9.46
C SER A 9 7.51 5.83 -8.02
N TYR A 10 7.17 6.93 -7.35
CA TYR A 10 7.19 6.99 -5.89
C TYR A 10 5.81 6.52 -5.41
N SER A 11 5.74 5.32 -4.85
CA SER A 11 4.47 4.64 -4.58
C SER A 11 4.33 4.25 -3.11
N ASN A 12 3.22 4.63 -2.49
CA ASN A 12 2.87 4.17 -1.14
C ASN A 12 2.58 2.66 -1.10
N ILE A 13 2.35 2.01 -2.25
CA ILE A 13 2.28 0.53 -2.32
C ILE A 13 3.60 -0.10 -1.92
N ALA A 14 4.73 0.56 -2.17
CA ALA A 14 6.02 0.07 -1.67
C ALA A 14 6.11 0.12 -0.13
N ALA A 15 5.37 1.02 0.54
CA ALA A 15 5.25 1.00 2.00
C ALA A 15 4.39 -0.18 2.48
N LEU A 16 3.38 -0.60 1.71
CA LEU A 16 2.55 -1.77 2.02
C LEU A 16 3.28 -3.10 1.78
N SER A 17 3.86 -3.25 0.59
CA SER A 17 4.61 -4.44 0.20
C SER A 17 5.69 -4.06 -0.80
N PRO A 18 6.96 -3.93 -0.36
CA PRO A 18 8.06 -3.58 -1.26
C PRO A 18 8.23 -4.58 -2.41
N ALA A 19 8.20 -5.88 -2.10
CA ALA A 19 8.29 -6.94 -3.11
C ALA A 19 7.03 -6.98 -4.00
N GLY A 20 5.84 -6.78 -3.41
CA GLY A 20 4.58 -6.70 -4.13
C GLY A 20 4.54 -5.54 -5.13
N ALA A 21 5.10 -4.38 -4.78
CA ALA A 21 5.18 -3.24 -5.69
C ALA A 21 6.02 -3.56 -6.94
N VAL A 22 7.13 -4.29 -6.77
CA VAL A 22 7.96 -4.76 -7.90
C VAL A 22 7.20 -5.79 -8.73
N ARG A 23 6.53 -6.76 -8.09
CA ARG A 23 5.69 -7.74 -8.79
C ARG A 23 4.59 -7.07 -9.62
N TRP A 24 3.91 -6.07 -9.07
CA TRP A 24 2.88 -5.34 -9.79
C TRP A 24 3.47 -4.60 -11.00
N TYR A 25 4.65 -3.98 -10.87
CA TYR A 25 5.34 -3.42 -12.01
C TYR A 25 5.67 -4.46 -13.09
N GLU A 26 6.17 -5.64 -12.71
CA GLU A 26 6.40 -6.72 -13.66
C GLU A 26 5.10 -7.20 -14.32
N GLN A 27 3.99 -7.22 -13.57
CA GLN A 27 2.67 -7.56 -14.10
C GLN A 27 2.20 -6.52 -15.11
N ILE A 28 2.40 -5.22 -14.88
CA ILE A 28 2.09 -4.16 -15.86
C ILE A 28 2.77 -4.43 -17.21
N LEU A 29 4.00 -4.97 -17.20
CA LEU A 29 4.75 -5.29 -18.42
C LEU A 29 4.28 -6.58 -19.09
N LYS A 30 3.84 -7.58 -18.32
CA LYS A 30 3.51 -8.94 -18.80
C LYS A 30 2.02 -9.10 -19.14
N ASP A 31 1.15 -8.56 -18.29
CA ASP A 31 -0.31 -8.62 -18.37
C ASP A 31 -0.95 -7.31 -17.86
N PRO A 32 -1.06 -6.29 -18.73
CA PRO A 32 -1.63 -4.99 -18.37
C PRO A 32 -3.09 -5.07 -17.91
N ALA A 33 -3.86 -6.04 -18.40
CA ALA A 33 -5.27 -6.17 -18.03
C ALA A 33 -5.42 -6.64 -16.59
N ALA A 34 -4.65 -7.65 -16.17
CA ALA A 34 -4.61 -8.09 -14.78
C ALA A 34 -4.05 -6.99 -13.86
N ALA A 35 -3.04 -6.25 -14.31
CA ALA A 35 -2.47 -5.15 -13.53
C ALA A 35 -3.47 -4.00 -13.30
N LEU A 36 -4.35 -3.70 -14.26
CA LEU A 36 -5.42 -2.72 -14.11
C LEU A 36 -6.53 -3.19 -13.15
N ASP A 37 -6.85 -4.48 -13.13
CA ASP A 37 -7.76 -5.01 -12.11
C ASP A 37 -7.15 -4.92 -10.70
N LEU A 38 -5.86 -5.20 -10.56
CA LEU A 38 -5.14 -4.99 -9.30
C LEU A 38 -5.13 -3.50 -8.90
N GLU A 39 -4.91 -2.58 -9.84
CA GLU A 39 -4.99 -1.13 -9.59
C GLU A 39 -6.37 -0.72 -9.04
N ARG A 40 -7.45 -1.25 -9.63
CA ARG A 40 -8.81 -1.01 -9.17
C ARG A 40 -9.01 -1.49 -7.73
N ARG A 41 -8.54 -2.70 -7.39
CA ARG A 41 -8.62 -3.26 -6.03
C ARG A 41 -7.73 -2.52 -5.03
N ILE A 42 -6.59 -2.00 -5.47
CA ILE A 42 -5.77 -1.06 -4.69
C ILE A 42 -6.60 0.19 -4.36
N GLY A 43 -7.31 0.74 -5.34
CA GLY A 43 -8.23 1.86 -5.16
C GLY A 43 -9.32 1.57 -4.12
N GLU A 44 -9.91 0.37 -4.14
CA GLU A 44 -10.90 -0.07 -3.15
C GLU A 44 -10.31 -0.13 -1.74
N PHE A 45 -9.13 -0.74 -1.57
CA PHE A 45 -8.43 -0.78 -0.28
C PHE A 45 -8.10 0.63 0.22
N PHE A 46 -7.65 1.52 -0.67
CA PHE A 46 -7.35 2.92 -0.33
C PHE A 46 -8.60 3.68 0.09
N ALA A 47 -9.72 3.51 -0.61
CA ALA A 47 -10.98 4.14 -0.26
C ALA A 47 -11.50 3.68 1.10
N GLU A 48 -11.35 2.39 1.42
CA GLU A 48 -11.84 1.80 2.68
C GLU A 48 -10.95 2.16 3.89
N HIS A 49 -9.61 2.13 3.73
CA HIS A 49 -8.70 2.19 4.87
C HIS A 49 -7.76 3.41 4.90
N ILE A 50 -7.47 4.04 3.76
CA ILE A 50 -6.49 5.13 3.67
C ILE A 50 -7.17 6.49 3.60
N ALA A 51 -8.17 6.65 2.74
CA ALA A 51 -8.90 7.90 2.56
C ALA A 51 -9.55 8.43 3.86
N PRO A 52 -10.11 7.59 4.75
CA PRO A 52 -10.62 8.06 6.04
C PRO A 52 -9.53 8.61 6.96
N LEU A 53 -8.37 7.93 7.01
CA LEU A 53 -7.22 8.35 7.80
C LEU A 53 -6.61 9.65 7.27
N GLN A 54 -6.48 9.77 5.95
CA GLN A 54 -6.04 10.99 5.30
C GLN A 54 -7.00 12.15 5.61
N SER A 55 -8.31 11.91 5.52
CA SER A 55 -9.35 12.91 5.83
C SER A 55 -9.35 13.33 7.30
N ALA A 56 -8.89 12.46 8.21
CA ALA A 56 -8.66 12.78 9.61
C ALA A 56 -7.36 13.59 9.86
N GLY A 57 -6.62 13.93 8.82
CA GLY A 57 -5.43 14.79 8.87
C GLY A 57 -4.11 14.05 9.07
N LEU A 58 -4.07 12.74 8.86
CA LEU A 58 -2.79 12.01 8.87
C LEU A 58 -1.95 12.39 7.66
N SER A 59 -0.67 12.67 7.92
CA SER A 59 0.30 13.03 6.89
C SER A 59 0.76 11.82 6.08
N ASN A 60 1.36 12.04 4.90
CA ASN A 60 1.89 10.96 4.08
C ASN A 60 2.85 10.02 4.86
N PRO A 61 3.81 10.51 5.68
CA PRO A 61 4.62 9.61 6.50
C PRO A 61 3.83 8.78 7.51
N ALA A 62 2.73 9.31 8.07
CA ALA A 62 1.87 8.56 8.97
C ALA A 62 1.09 7.47 8.23
N LEU A 63 0.65 7.75 6.99
CA LEU A 63 0.00 6.77 6.13
C LEU A 63 0.99 5.70 5.63
N ASP A 64 2.24 6.06 5.33
CA ASP A 64 3.30 5.11 4.99
C ASP A 64 3.59 4.16 6.17
N LYS A 65 3.63 4.69 7.38
CA LYS A 65 3.82 3.89 8.61
C LYS A 65 2.63 2.97 8.87
N PHE A 66 1.42 3.44 8.60
CA PHE A 66 0.21 2.61 8.62
C PHE A 66 0.31 1.47 7.60
N LEU A 67 0.63 1.77 6.33
CA LEU A 67 0.76 0.76 5.28
C LEU A 67 1.86 -0.27 5.59
N ALA A 68 2.99 0.16 6.14
CA ALA A 68 4.06 -0.74 6.60
C ALA A 68 3.58 -1.67 7.73
N ALA A 69 2.79 -1.15 8.68
CA ALA A 69 2.20 -1.94 9.75
C ALA A 69 1.16 -2.95 9.22
N VAL A 70 0.34 -2.56 8.23
CA VAL A 70 -0.60 -3.48 7.54
C VAL A 70 0.18 -4.57 6.79
N GLY A 71 1.26 -4.19 6.11
CA GLY A 71 2.11 -5.09 5.33
C GLY A 71 2.92 -6.06 6.18
N GLY A 72 3.30 -5.67 7.40
CA GLY A 72 4.02 -6.54 8.34
C GLY A 72 5.43 -6.93 7.93
N TRP A 73 6.04 -6.24 6.96
CA TRP A 73 7.39 -6.56 6.48
C TRP A 73 8.51 -5.93 7.32
N ALA A 74 8.17 -4.99 8.23
CA ALA A 74 9.13 -4.35 9.12
C ALA A 74 8.55 -4.07 10.51
N ASP A 75 9.35 -4.30 11.55
CA ASP A 75 9.03 -3.95 12.94
C ASP A 75 9.35 -2.48 13.21
N VAL A 76 8.48 -1.60 12.71
CA VAL A 76 8.64 -0.15 12.87
C VAL A 76 7.46 0.49 13.63
N GLY A 77 6.35 -0.22 13.79
CA GLY A 77 5.09 0.31 14.33
C GLY A 77 4.50 1.47 13.53
N THR A 78 3.43 2.08 14.02
CA THR A 78 2.74 3.19 13.32
C THR A 78 3.22 4.60 13.69
N ARG A 79 3.98 4.75 14.78
CA ARG A 79 4.32 6.07 15.35
C ARG A 79 5.21 6.89 14.42
N VAL A 80 4.90 8.18 14.32
CA VAL A 80 5.74 9.19 13.67
C VAL A 80 6.23 10.23 14.69
N ARG A 81 7.21 11.06 14.30
CA ARG A 81 7.72 12.13 15.17
C ARG A 81 6.68 13.24 15.34
N TRP A 82 6.65 13.83 16.54
CA TRP A 82 5.89 15.05 16.81
C TRP A 82 6.26 16.15 15.81
N PRO A 83 5.31 16.98 15.32
CA PRO A 83 3.92 17.15 15.77
C PRO A 83 2.88 16.29 15.04
N MET A 84 3.29 15.28 14.26
CA MET A 84 2.36 14.51 13.43
C MET A 84 1.55 13.49 14.25
N THR A 85 0.30 13.30 13.84
CA THR A 85 -0.58 12.23 14.34
C THR A 85 -0.32 10.94 13.58
N TYR A 86 -0.56 9.80 14.21
CA TYR A 86 -0.35 8.46 13.64
C TYR A 86 -1.62 7.61 13.76
N ALA A 87 -1.74 6.60 12.90
CA ALA A 87 -2.78 5.58 13.01
C ALA A 87 -2.48 4.66 14.21
N THR A 88 -3.50 4.12 14.85
CA THR A 88 -3.33 3.11 15.90
C THR A 88 -2.98 1.74 15.30
N GLU A 89 -2.28 0.90 16.06
CA GLU A 89 -2.00 -0.48 15.66
C GLU A 89 -3.31 -1.27 15.40
N GLN A 90 -4.35 -1.03 16.21
CA GLN A 90 -5.67 -1.64 16.01
C GLN A 90 -6.30 -1.28 14.65
N GLN A 91 -6.08 -0.06 14.15
CA GLN A 91 -6.53 0.31 12.80
C GLN A 91 -5.77 -0.45 11.72
N ALA A 92 -4.47 -0.70 11.91
CA ALA A 92 -3.67 -1.49 10.98
C ALA A 92 -4.08 -2.97 11.00
N ASP A 93 -4.30 -3.53 12.19
CA ASP A 93 -4.80 -4.91 12.36
C ASP A 93 -6.15 -5.11 11.68
N ALA A 94 -7.05 -4.11 11.77
CA ALA A 94 -8.36 -4.16 11.12
C ALA A 94 -8.26 -4.11 9.59
N ALA A 95 -7.24 -3.46 9.02
CA ALA A 95 -7.04 -3.35 7.57
C ALA A 95 -6.32 -4.56 6.96
N ARG A 96 -5.55 -5.31 7.74
CA ARG A 96 -4.76 -6.45 7.25
C ARG A 96 -5.60 -7.56 6.57
N PRO A 97 -6.76 -7.99 7.09
CA PRO A 97 -7.61 -8.96 6.40
C PRO A 97 -8.13 -8.45 5.05
N ALA A 98 -8.46 -7.16 4.96
CA ALA A 98 -8.90 -6.55 3.71
C ALA A 98 -7.76 -6.49 2.69
N ALA A 99 -6.54 -6.13 3.12
CA ALA A 99 -5.35 -6.17 2.27
C ALA A 99 -5.08 -7.59 1.73
N GLY A 100 -5.14 -8.62 2.59
CA GLY A 100 -4.95 -10.01 2.16
C GLY A 100 -6.03 -10.52 1.20
N ARG A 101 -7.28 -10.08 1.38
CA ARG A 101 -8.41 -10.45 0.51
C ARG A 101 -8.39 -9.71 -0.83
N LEU A 102 -8.14 -8.40 -0.81
CA LEU A 102 -8.22 -7.53 -1.98
C LEU A 102 -6.94 -7.57 -2.82
N LEU A 103 -5.77 -7.76 -2.20
CA LEU A 103 -4.47 -7.60 -2.84
C LEU A 103 -3.57 -8.84 -2.68
N PRO A 104 -4.07 -10.08 -2.86
CA PRO A 104 -3.28 -11.28 -2.59
C PRO A 104 -1.96 -11.34 -3.37
N GLU A 105 -1.92 -10.81 -4.59
CA GLU A 105 -0.75 -10.77 -5.47
C GLU A 105 0.40 -9.94 -4.87
N LEU A 106 0.08 -8.94 -4.04
CA LEU A 106 1.09 -8.13 -3.37
C LEU A 106 1.81 -8.90 -2.26
N PHE A 107 1.25 -10.02 -1.78
CA PHE A 107 1.77 -10.75 -0.61
C PHE A 107 2.23 -12.19 -0.88
N GLU A 108 2.29 -12.61 -2.16
CA GLU A 108 2.82 -13.92 -2.52
C GLU A 108 4.25 -14.12 -1.98
N GLY A 109 4.49 -15.22 -1.26
CA GLY A 109 5.78 -15.53 -0.65
C GLY A 109 6.20 -14.61 0.50
N SER A 110 5.27 -13.83 1.08
CA SER A 110 5.52 -12.90 2.20
C SER A 110 4.83 -13.29 3.51
N TRP A 111 4.48 -14.57 3.69
CA TRP A 111 3.98 -15.15 4.93
C TRP A 111 4.59 -16.53 5.15
#